data_AF-A0A7Y3DTS5-F1
#
_entry.id   AF-A0A7Y3DTS5-F1
#
_cell.length_a   1.000
_cell.length_b   1.000
_cell.length_c   1.000
_cell.angle_alpha   90.00
_cell.angle_beta   90.00
_cell.angle_gamma   90.00
#
_symmetry.space_group_name_H-M   'P 1'
#
loop_
_entity.id
_entity.type
_entity.pdbx_description
1 polymer ?
#
loop_
_entity_poly.entity_id
_entity_poly.type
_entity_poly.pdbx_seq_one_letter_code
_entity_poly.pdbx_strand_id
1 'polypeptide(L)'
;LVMGSEGRQEQTLKTDQDNAIIFEDVPSKSQKEMIKYFSKFAERICKWLDQAGYALCKGDVMAMNPMWCQPLATWKKYFSEWIHTAEPEALLQASIFFDFRGAYGDTALVDKLRKHLFDSLVGWPGFFRHLTENALFFTPPIGFFRNFLVESKGEHRDTFNIKAAMQPVVDYARIYALKHKIKETNTFGRLHQLLAKRKITGQEHNELETAYSYLMQQRFANQVKTAIDENKEPDNYVNPRHLSRIEQTMLKEIFKRIEKFQAKLSFDFTGQL
;
A
#
# COMPACT_ATOMS: atom_id res chain seq x y z
N LEU A 1 -11.81 5.67 8.35
CA LEU A 1 -11.14 4.92 7.26
C LEU A 1 -9.73 4.58 7.72
N VAL A 2 -9.23 3.44 7.30
CA VAL A 2 -7.81 3.08 7.37
C VAL A 2 -7.31 2.78 5.96
N MET A 3 -6.04 3.02 5.68
CA MET A 3 -5.42 2.86 4.36
C MET A 3 -4.02 2.26 4.49
N GLY A 4 -3.31 2.12 3.38
CA GLY A 4 -1.98 1.50 3.40
C GLY A 4 -2.01 0.09 3.99
N SER A 5 -0.98 -0.28 4.75
CA SER A 5 -0.92 -1.61 5.40
C SER A 5 -2.07 -1.85 6.38
N GLU A 6 -2.59 -0.82 7.05
CA GLU A 6 -3.74 -0.96 7.96
C GLU A 6 -5.04 -1.26 7.17
N GLY A 7 -5.18 -0.59 6.03
CA GLY A 7 -6.24 -0.82 5.04
C GLY A 7 -6.24 -2.23 4.49
N ARG A 8 -5.05 -2.78 4.22
CA ARG A 8 -4.85 -4.14 3.71
C ARG A 8 -4.81 -5.22 4.80
N GLN A 9 -4.82 -4.86 6.08
CA GLN A 9 -4.65 -5.79 7.20
C GLN A 9 -3.30 -6.54 7.17
N GLU A 10 -2.24 -5.81 6.84
CA GLU A 10 -0.87 -6.32 6.64
C GLU A 10 0.15 -5.59 7.52
N GLN A 11 -0.30 -5.14 8.70
CA GLN A 11 0.57 -4.47 9.67
C GLN A 11 1.55 -5.47 10.30
N THR A 12 2.73 -4.97 10.66
CA THR A 12 3.77 -5.73 11.38
C THR A 12 4.19 -4.95 12.62
N LEU A 13 5.27 -5.35 13.30
CA LEU A 13 5.76 -4.69 14.53
C LEU A 13 6.17 -3.23 14.30
N LYS A 14 6.70 -2.91 13.10
CA LYS A 14 6.92 -1.52 12.67
C LYS A 14 5.72 -1.03 11.86
N THR A 15 4.79 -0.34 12.52
CA THR A 15 3.63 0.29 11.88
C THR A 15 3.44 1.72 12.39
N ASP A 16 3.11 2.61 11.46
CA ASP A 16 2.50 3.90 11.73
C ASP A 16 0.98 3.81 11.53
N GLN A 17 0.28 4.88 11.92
CA GLN A 17 -1.15 5.02 11.73
C GLN A 17 -1.48 5.67 10.37
N ASP A 18 -2.26 4.98 9.54
CA ASP A 18 -2.69 5.48 8.23
C ASP A 18 -4.22 5.55 8.23
N ASN A 19 -4.76 6.68 8.72
CA ASN A 19 -6.20 6.82 8.98
C ASN A 19 -6.78 8.13 8.44
N ALA A 20 -8.10 8.12 8.24
CA ALA A 20 -8.85 9.28 7.76
C ALA A 20 -10.29 9.24 8.27
N ILE A 21 -10.96 10.39 8.30
CA ILE A 21 -12.38 10.51 8.61
C ILE A 21 -13.15 10.89 7.34
N ILE A 22 -14.25 10.16 7.13
CA ILE A 22 -15.30 10.50 6.19
C ILE A 22 -16.58 10.74 6.98
N PHE A 23 -17.27 11.84 6.68
CA PHE A 23 -18.57 12.15 7.26
C PHE A 23 -19.60 12.53 6.21
N GLU A 24 -20.87 12.54 6.58
CA GLU A 24 -21.97 12.86 5.66
C GLU A 24 -21.92 14.32 5.20
N ASP A 25 -22.38 14.56 3.98
CA ASP A 25 -22.53 15.91 3.43
C ASP A 25 -23.62 16.66 4.22
N VAL A 26 -23.22 17.75 4.88
CA VAL A 26 -24.14 18.60 5.64
C VAL A 26 -24.41 19.92 4.93
N PRO A 27 -25.55 20.59 5.19
CA PRO A 27 -25.81 21.93 4.66
C PRO A 27 -24.68 22.90 5.02
N SER A 28 -24.38 23.85 4.13
CA SER A 28 -23.24 24.78 4.28
C SER A 28 -23.24 25.55 5.60
N LYS A 29 -24.42 25.81 6.18
CA LYS A 29 -24.56 26.46 7.49
C LYS A 29 -23.96 25.63 8.64
N SER A 30 -24.02 24.31 8.56
CA SER A 30 -23.52 23.37 9.59
C SER A 30 -22.12 22.83 9.29
N GLN A 31 -21.60 23.07 8.08
CA GLN A 31 -20.32 22.52 7.62
C GLN A 31 -19.14 22.94 8.52
N LYS A 32 -19.10 24.21 8.95
CA LYS A 32 -18.05 24.72 9.84
C LYS A 32 -18.04 24.02 11.20
N GLU A 33 -19.22 23.75 11.76
CA GLU A 33 -19.37 23.08 13.05
C GLU A 33 -18.98 21.61 12.96
N MET A 34 -19.39 20.92 11.89
CA MET A 34 -19.01 19.52 11.65
C MET A 34 -17.51 19.34 11.44
N ILE A 35 -16.88 20.21 10.64
CA ILE A 35 -15.42 20.20 10.45
C ILE A 35 -14.74 20.41 11.80
N LYS A 36 -15.16 21.42 12.58
CA LYS A 36 -14.58 21.69 13.90
C LYS A 36 -14.72 20.50 14.86
N TYR A 37 -15.89 19.84 14.86
CA TYR A 37 -16.11 18.65 15.68
C TYR A 37 -15.17 17.51 15.27
N PHE A 38 -15.15 17.15 13.99
CA PHE A 38 -14.36 16.02 13.52
C PHE A 38 -12.85 16.28 13.56
N SER A 39 -12.38 17.52 13.37
CA SER A 39 -10.96 17.86 13.56
C SER A 39 -10.54 17.65 15.01
N LYS A 40 -11.33 18.09 16.00
CA LYS A 40 -11.04 17.85 17.42
C LYS A 40 -11.08 16.36 17.77
N PHE A 41 -12.04 15.64 17.22
CA PHE A 41 -12.15 14.20 17.40
C PHE A 41 -10.94 13.47 16.80
N ALA A 42 -10.54 13.83 15.58
CA ALA A 42 -9.39 13.26 14.89
C ALA A 42 -8.09 13.48 15.65
N GLU A 43 -7.84 14.72 16.10
CA GLU A 43 -6.65 15.05 16.89
C GLU A 43 -6.57 14.18 18.16
N ARG A 44 -7.71 14.01 18.85
CA ARG A 44 -7.78 13.18 20.06
C ARG A 44 -7.48 11.71 19.75
N ILE A 45 -8.07 11.14 18.70
CA ILE A 45 -7.85 9.75 18.32
C ILE A 45 -6.40 9.52 17.87
N CYS A 46 -5.84 10.37 17.02
CA CYS A 46 -4.47 10.22 16.55
C CYS A 46 -3.45 10.27 17.70
N LYS A 47 -3.65 11.18 18.68
CA LYS A 47 -2.81 11.26 19.88
C LYS A 47 -2.96 10.05 20.80
N TRP A 48 -4.16 9.50 20.92
CA TRP A 48 -4.38 8.28 21.71
C TRP A 48 -3.78 7.03 21.05
N LEU A 49 -3.85 6.93 19.73
CA LEU A 49 -3.19 5.86 18.98
C LEU A 49 -1.67 5.93 19.16
N ASP A 50 -1.09 7.12 19.09
CA ASP A 50 0.34 7.35 19.35
C ASP A 50 0.73 6.93 20.78
N GLN A 51 -0.05 7.34 21.79
CA GLN A 51 0.14 6.90 23.17
C GLN A 51 -0.01 5.38 23.37
N ALA A 52 -0.81 4.72 22.54
CA ALA A 52 -0.99 3.27 22.56
C ALA A 52 0.10 2.50 21.79
N GLY A 53 1.04 3.20 21.14
CA GLY A 53 2.16 2.60 20.41
C GLY A 53 2.04 2.62 18.87
N TYR A 54 1.00 3.25 18.31
CA TYR A 54 0.86 3.48 16.87
C TYR A 54 1.40 4.86 16.49
N ALA A 55 2.69 4.91 16.19
CA ALA A 55 3.40 6.15 15.93
C ALA A 55 2.70 7.03 14.87
N LEU A 56 2.72 8.34 15.08
CA LEU A 56 2.28 9.31 14.07
C LEU A 56 2.96 9.06 12.71
N CYS A 57 2.17 9.06 11.64
CA CYS A 57 2.67 8.83 10.29
C CYS A 57 3.53 10.00 9.81
N LYS A 58 4.76 9.69 9.37
CA LYS A 58 5.70 10.70 8.85
C LYS A 58 5.22 11.34 7.54
N GLY A 59 4.38 10.64 6.79
CA GLY A 59 3.74 11.13 5.56
C GLY A 59 2.48 11.95 5.79
N ASP A 60 2.10 12.19 7.06
CA ASP A 60 0.92 12.96 7.45
C ASP A 60 -0.40 12.43 6.88
N VAL A 61 -0.48 11.10 6.65
CA VAL A 61 -1.69 10.38 6.23
C VAL A 61 -2.53 10.02 7.47
N MET A 62 -3.02 11.04 8.15
CA MET A 62 -3.78 10.91 9.40
C MET A 62 -5.02 11.78 9.40
N ALA A 63 -6.07 11.34 10.09
CA ALA A 63 -7.33 12.09 10.19
C ALA A 63 -7.14 13.49 10.82
N MET A 64 -6.09 13.70 11.62
CA MET A 64 -5.78 15.01 12.19
C MET A 64 -5.29 16.03 11.14
N ASN A 65 -4.84 15.58 9.97
CA ASN A 65 -4.63 16.44 8.82
C ASN A 65 -6.01 16.81 8.22
N PRO A 66 -6.34 18.11 8.08
CA PRO A 66 -7.62 18.54 7.53
C PRO A 66 -7.94 17.96 6.15
N MET A 67 -6.94 17.65 5.31
CA MET A 67 -7.17 17.00 4.01
C MET A 67 -7.81 15.63 4.15
N TRP A 68 -7.56 14.91 5.26
CA TRP A 68 -8.04 13.55 5.49
C TRP A 68 -9.21 13.50 6.48
N CYS A 69 -9.79 14.64 6.81
CA CYS A 69 -11.01 14.76 7.61
C CYS A 69 -12.05 15.55 6.81
N GLN A 70 -12.77 14.85 5.93
CA GLN A 70 -13.56 15.49 4.87
C GLN A 70 -14.95 14.84 4.71
N PRO A 71 -15.95 15.58 4.20
CA PRO A 71 -17.24 15.00 3.88
C PRO A 71 -17.16 14.10 2.65
N LEU A 72 -18.18 13.25 2.45
CA LEU A 72 -18.25 12.27 1.36
C LEU A 72 -18.10 12.92 -0.03
N ALA A 73 -18.71 14.08 -0.28
CA ALA A 73 -18.57 14.77 -1.56
C ALA A 73 -17.13 15.18 -1.86
N THR A 74 -16.37 15.64 -0.86
CA THR A 74 -14.96 15.99 -1.04
C THR A 74 -14.11 14.75 -1.30
N TRP A 75 -14.34 13.66 -0.57
CA TRP A 75 -13.65 12.39 -0.82
C TRP A 75 -13.91 11.87 -2.25
N LYS A 76 -15.15 11.95 -2.72
CA LYS A 76 -15.49 11.60 -4.11
C LYS A 76 -14.73 12.46 -5.12
N LYS A 77 -14.62 13.77 -4.85
CA LYS A 77 -13.85 14.69 -5.67
C LYS A 77 -12.36 14.30 -5.72
N TYR A 78 -11.74 13.97 -4.59
CA TYR A 78 -10.34 13.50 -4.58
C TYR A 78 -10.14 12.27 -5.47
N PHE A 79 -10.99 11.25 -5.36
CA PHE A 79 -10.87 10.08 -6.23
C PHE A 79 -11.09 10.42 -7.71
N SER A 80 -12.05 11.29 -8.04
CA SER A 80 -12.21 11.76 -9.41
C SER A 80 -10.97 12.47 -9.93
N GLU A 81 -10.37 13.37 -9.13
CA GLU A 81 -9.16 14.09 -9.51
C GLU A 81 -7.96 13.14 -9.68
N TRP A 82 -7.76 12.21 -8.74
CA TRP A 82 -6.71 11.20 -8.84
C TRP A 82 -6.84 10.28 -10.05
N ILE A 83 -8.07 10.00 -10.49
CA ILE A 83 -8.31 9.10 -11.63
C ILE A 83 -8.28 9.85 -12.97
N HIS A 84 -8.79 11.09 -13.02
CA HIS A 84 -9.04 11.81 -14.27
C HIS A 84 -7.99 12.87 -14.60
N THR A 85 -7.26 13.37 -13.59
CA THR A 85 -6.41 14.56 -13.74
C THR A 85 -5.02 14.44 -13.16
N ALA A 86 -4.73 13.42 -12.34
CA ALA A 86 -3.45 13.34 -11.66
C ALA A 86 -2.30 12.97 -12.60
N GLU A 87 -1.28 13.83 -12.56
CA GLU A 87 0.06 13.52 -13.03
C GLU A 87 0.66 12.37 -12.19
N PRO A 88 1.63 11.61 -12.73
CA PRO A 88 2.22 10.45 -12.05
C PRO A 88 2.64 10.73 -10.59
N GLU A 89 3.31 11.84 -10.31
CA GLU A 89 3.77 12.19 -8.95
C GLU A 89 2.62 12.33 -7.94
N ALA A 90 1.54 13.02 -8.33
CA ALA A 90 0.37 13.16 -7.46
C ALA A 90 -0.32 11.81 -7.23
N LEU A 91 -0.33 10.95 -8.25
CA LEU A 91 -0.90 9.60 -8.16
C LEU A 91 -0.04 8.65 -7.31
N LEU A 92 1.28 8.85 -7.26
CA LEU A 92 2.18 8.05 -6.42
C LEU A 92 1.82 8.23 -4.94
N GLN A 93 1.63 9.48 -4.52
CA GLN A 93 1.20 9.82 -3.16
C GLN A 93 -0.23 9.35 -2.89
N ALA A 94 -1.12 9.42 -3.90
CA ALA A 94 -2.51 9.00 -3.75
C ALA A 94 -2.71 7.47 -3.71
N SER A 95 -1.72 6.67 -4.16
CA SER A 95 -1.82 5.21 -4.29
C SER A 95 -2.26 4.50 -3.00
N ILE A 96 -1.85 5.03 -1.84
CA ILE A 96 -2.21 4.53 -0.51
C ILE A 96 -3.73 4.54 -0.27
N PHE A 97 -4.43 5.55 -0.78
CA PHE A 97 -5.87 5.70 -0.57
C PHE A 97 -6.68 4.66 -1.33
N PHE A 98 -6.14 4.00 -2.36
CA PHE A 98 -6.83 2.91 -3.06
C PHE A 98 -6.88 1.61 -2.24
N ASP A 99 -6.24 1.57 -1.08
CA ASP A 99 -6.35 0.49 -0.09
C ASP A 99 -7.32 0.83 1.05
N PHE A 100 -8.20 1.82 0.87
CA PHE A 100 -9.07 2.24 1.97
C PHE A 100 -10.07 1.16 2.40
N ARG A 101 -10.22 1.05 3.73
CA ARG A 101 -11.20 0.18 4.40
C ARG A 101 -11.91 0.94 5.51
N GLY A 102 -13.18 0.59 5.75
CA GLY A 102 -13.91 1.06 6.93
C GLY A 102 -13.40 0.33 8.17
N ALA A 103 -12.88 1.08 9.14
CA ALA A 103 -12.46 0.53 10.44
C ALA A 103 -13.54 0.67 11.52
N TYR A 104 -14.25 1.80 11.52
CA TYR A 104 -15.28 2.12 12.50
C TYR A 104 -16.29 3.12 11.91
N GLY A 105 -17.52 3.12 12.43
CA GLY A 105 -18.61 4.01 12.01
C GLY A 105 -19.55 3.38 10.99
N ASP A 106 -20.33 4.22 10.30
CA ASP A 106 -21.29 3.79 9.29
C ASP A 106 -20.57 3.34 8.00
N THR A 107 -20.65 2.04 7.71
CA THR A 107 -20.04 1.44 6.53
C THR A 107 -20.71 1.87 5.22
N ALA A 108 -21.94 2.40 5.26
CA ALA A 108 -22.64 2.89 4.07
C ALA A 108 -21.88 4.05 3.40
N LEU A 109 -21.20 4.91 4.16
CA LEU A 109 -20.35 5.97 3.61
C LEU A 109 -19.17 5.38 2.82
N VAL A 110 -18.55 4.32 3.36
CA VAL A 110 -17.43 3.62 2.73
C VAL A 110 -17.89 2.93 1.45
N ASP A 111 -19.08 2.32 1.46
CA ASP A 111 -19.66 1.69 0.27
C ASP A 111 -20.04 2.70 -0.81
N LYS A 112 -20.61 3.85 -0.45
CA LYS A 112 -20.88 4.97 -1.37
C LYS A 112 -19.58 5.48 -2.01
N LEU A 113 -18.52 5.63 -1.22
CA LEU A 113 -17.20 6.05 -1.73
C LEU A 113 -16.60 5.00 -2.65
N ARG A 114 -16.66 3.72 -2.28
CA ARG A 114 -16.13 2.61 -3.09
C ARG A 114 -16.89 2.44 -4.40
N LYS A 115 -18.20 2.63 -4.37
CA LYS A 115 -19.02 2.69 -5.59
C LYS A 115 -18.55 3.82 -6.51
N HIS A 116 -18.36 5.03 -5.96
CA HIS A 116 -17.85 6.16 -6.72
C HIS A 116 -16.47 5.88 -7.34
N LEU A 117 -15.53 5.33 -6.57
CA LEU A 117 -14.22 4.91 -7.07
C LEU A 117 -14.36 4.00 -8.32
N PHE A 118 -15.14 2.92 -8.24
CA PHE A 118 -15.25 1.99 -9.38
C PHE A 118 -16.03 2.55 -10.57
N ASP A 119 -16.97 3.45 -10.32
CA ASP A 119 -17.70 4.15 -11.38
C ASP A 119 -16.75 5.14 -12.09
N SER A 120 -15.90 5.85 -11.34
CA SER A 120 -14.90 6.79 -11.88
C SER A 120 -13.78 6.11 -12.68
N LEU A 121 -13.48 4.83 -12.43
CA LEU A 121 -12.48 4.06 -13.21
C LEU A 121 -12.98 3.65 -14.60
N VAL A 122 -14.29 3.69 -14.86
CA VAL A 122 -14.85 3.27 -16.15
C VAL A 122 -14.46 4.28 -17.24
N GLY A 123 -13.83 3.80 -18.32
CA GLY A 123 -13.45 4.64 -19.45
C GLY A 123 -12.12 5.38 -19.29
N TRP A 124 -11.36 5.13 -18.22
CA TRP A 124 -10.10 5.82 -17.93
C TRP A 124 -8.88 4.89 -17.95
N PRO A 125 -8.45 4.38 -19.12
CA PRO A 125 -7.28 3.52 -19.23
C PRO A 125 -5.97 4.24 -18.84
N GLY A 126 -5.89 5.57 -19.04
CA GLY A 126 -4.72 6.39 -18.67
C GLY A 126 -4.38 6.33 -17.19
N PHE A 127 -5.38 6.19 -16.31
CA PHE A 127 -5.16 5.98 -14.88
C PHE A 127 -4.31 4.74 -14.60
N PHE A 128 -4.63 3.61 -15.26
CA PHE A 128 -3.89 2.37 -15.05
C PHE A 128 -2.47 2.44 -15.61
N ARG A 129 -2.27 3.21 -16.70
CA ARG A 129 -0.95 3.51 -17.23
C ARG A 129 -0.11 4.27 -16.19
N HIS A 130 -0.58 5.42 -15.71
CA HIS A 130 0.16 6.23 -14.73
C HIS A 130 0.38 5.46 -13.41
N LEU A 131 -0.62 4.71 -12.94
CA LEU A 131 -0.47 3.91 -11.72
C LEU A 131 0.56 2.79 -11.90
N THR A 132 0.66 2.22 -13.11
CA THR A 132 1.68 1.22 -13.44
C THR A 132 3.06 1.86 -13.52
N GLU A 133 3.21 3.00 -14.19
CA GLU A 133 4.48 3.76 -14.23
C GLU A 133 4.97 4.05 -12.80
N ASN A 134 4.07 4.41 -11.89
CA ASN A 134 4.39 4.59 -10.48
C ASN A 134 4.85 3.30 -9.77
N ALA A 135 4.17 2.19 -10.03
CA ALA A 135 4.52 0.88 -9.46
C ALA A 135 5.92 0.40 -9.92
N LEU A 136 6.39 0.86 -11.08
CA LEU A 136 7.71 0.51 -11.62
C LEU A 136 8.86 1.29 -10.97
N PHE A 137 8.60 2.37 -10.21
CA PHE A 137 9.65 3.05 -9.43
C PHE A 137 10.23 2.18 -8.32
N PHE A 138 9.43 1.28 -7.74
CA PHE A 138 9.90 0.35 -6.73
C PHE A 138 10.48 -0.89 -7.43
N THR A 139 11.80 -1.02 -7.44
CA THR A 139 12.47 -2.18 -8.07
C THR A 139 12.92 -3.21 -7.03
N PRO A 140 12.83 -4.51 -7.35
CA PRO A 140 13.40 -5.56 -6.51
C PRO A 140 14.91 -5.33 -6.32
N PRO A 141 15.46 -5.58 -5.12
CA PRO A 141 16.86 -5.28 -4.82
C PRO A 141 17.79 -6.39 -5.36
N ILE A 142 17.79 -6.59 -6.68
CA ILE A 142 18.64 -7.52 -7.40
C ILE A 142 19.35 -6.79 -8.55
N GLY A 143 20.67 -6.86 -8.57
CA GLY A 143 21.48 -6.31 -9.64
C GLY A 143 21.63 -7.27 -10.81
N PHE A 144 22.15 -6.75 -11.92
CA PHE A 144 22.36 -7.47 -13.18
C PHE A 144 23.10 -8.81 -13.04
N PHE A 145 24.10 -8.87 -12.15
CA PHE A 145 24.88 -10.09 -11.85
C PHE A 145 24.24 -11.00 -10.77
N ARG A 146 22.93 -10.85 -10.49
CA ARG A 146 22.19 -11.57 -9.44
C ARG A 146 22.79 -11.37 -8.03
N ASN A 147 23.43 -10.24 -7.80
CA ASN A 147 23.84 -9.80 -6.48
C ASN A 147 22.73 -8.95 -5.87
N PHE A 148 22.61 -8.95 -4.55
CA PHE A 148 21.65 -8.06 -3.89
C PHE A 148 22.07 -6.61 -4.12
N LEU A 149 21.09 -5.77 -4.47
CA LEU A 149 21.27 -4.32 -4.47
C LEU A 149 21.02 -3.81 -3.06
N VAL A 150 22.06 -3.31 -2.41
CA VAL A 150 22.04 -2.84 -1.02
C VAL A 150 22.51 -1.40 -0.94
N GLU A 151 22.16 -0.69 0.13
CA GLU A 151 22.64 0.67 0.35
C GLU A 151 24.16 0.70 0.49
N SER A 152 24.80 1.61 -0.25
CA SER A 152 26.27 1.68 -0.34
C SER A 152 26.90 2.47 0.81
N LYS A 153 26.15 3.36 1.46
CA LYS A 153 26.59 4.30 2.50
C LYS A 153 25.41 4.60 3.45
N GLY A 154 25.71 5.27 4.57
CA GLY A 154 24.70 5.66 5.56
C GLY A 154 24.46 4.61 6.63
N GLU A 155 23.48 4.88 7.50
CA GLU A 155 23.09 4.03 8.63
C GLU A 155 22.69 2.61 8.20
N HIS A 156 22.11 2.47 7.00
CA HIS A 156 21.59 1.21 6.46
C HIS A 156 22.55 0.54 5.45
N ARG A 157 23.84 0.88 5.49
CA ARG A 157 24.86 0.29 4.60
C ARG A 157 24.85 -1.25 4.62
N ASP A 158 25.06 -1.87 3.46
CA ASP A 158 25.03 -3.33 3.24
C ASP A 158 23.64 -3.98 3.45
N THR A 159 22.57 -3.19 3.59
CA THR A 159 21.19 -3.70 3.73
C THR A 159 20.29 -3.28 2.56
N PHE A 160 19.15 -3.97 2.39
CA PHE A 160 18.07 -3.52 1.51
C PHE A 160 16.77 -3.37 2.32
N ASN A 161 15.88 -2.49 1.86
CA ASN A 161 14.57 -2.30 2.51
C ASN A 161 13.58 -3.36 2.02
N ILE A 162 13.23 -4.32 2.89
CA ILE A 162 12.30 -5.41 2.54
C ILE A 162 10.87 -4.92 2.32
N LYS A 163 10.42 -3.86 3.01
CA LYS A 163 9.09 -3.26 2.77
C LYS A 163 9.01 -2.71 1.35
N ALA A 164 10.06 -2.05 0.88
CA ALA A 164 10.14 -1.59 -0.51
C ALA A 164 10.19 -2.77 -1.51
N ALA A 165 10.93 -3.83 -1.20
CA ALA A 165 11.01 -5.02 -2.05
C ALA A 165 9.68 -5.79 -2.18
N MET A 166 8.77 -5.63 -1.21
CA MET A 166 7.41 -6.20 -1.24
C MET A 166 6.42 -5.35 -2.06
N GLN A 167 6.68 -4.05 -2.20
CA GLN A 167 5.77 -3.08 -2.81
C GLN A 167 5.31 -3.47 -4.23
N PRO A 168 6.19 -4.01 -5.12
CA PRO A 168 5.76 -4.43 -6.45
C PRO A 168 4.66 -5.50 -6.47
N VAL A 169 4.64 -6.41 -5.49
CA VAL A 169 3.59 -7.45 -5.40
C VAL A 169 2.27 -6.83 -4.94
N VAL A 170 2.32 -5.90 -4.00
CA VAL A 170 1.14 -5.14 -3.56
C VAL A 170 0.57 -4.33 -4.71
N ASP A 171 1.42 -3.64 -5.47
CA ASP A 171 1.00 -2.81 -6.59
C ASP A 171 0.43 -3.64 -7.74
N TYR A 172 1.07 -4.76 -8.08
CA TYR A 172 0.53 -5.73 -9.03
C TYR A 172 -0.88 -6.16 -8.62
N ALA A 173 -1.05 -6.66 -7.40
CA ALA A 173 -2.36 -7.09 -6.91
C ALA A 173 -3.38 -5.94 -6.90
N ARG A 174 -2.99 -4.73 -6.48
CA ARG A 174 -3.85 -3.54 -6.43
C ARG A 174 -4.33 -3.13 -7.81
N ILE A 175 -3.42 -2.98 -8.77
CA ILE A 175 -3.72 -2.48 -10.13
C ILE A 175 -4.68 -3.45 -10.84
N TYR A 176 -4.40 -4.76 -10.80
CA TYR A 176 -5.31 -5.74 -11.38
C TYR A 176 -6.65 -5.80 -10.63
N ALA A 177 -6.66 -5.69 -9.30
CA ALA A 177 -7.89 -5.65 -8.52
C ALA A 177 -8.77 -4.45 -8.90
N LEU A 178 -8.20 -3.25 -9.02
CA LEU A 178 -8.90 -2.06 -9.46
C LEU A 178 -9.44 -2.23 -10.89
N LYS A 179 -8.63 -2.75 -11.81
CA LYS A 179 -9.01 -3.02 -13.21
C LYS A 179 -10.23 -3.94 -13.32
N HIS A 180 -10.35 -4.89 -12.39
CA HIS A 180 -11.40 -5.91 -12.38
C HIS A 180 -12.47 -5.69 -11.31
N LYS A 181 -12.56 -4.47 -10.78
CA LYS A 181 -13.57 -4.03 -9.80
C LYS A 181 -13.65 -4.97 -8.58
N ILE A 182 -12.50 -5.38 -8.06
CA ILE A 182 -12.36 -6.19 -6.85
C ILE A 182 -12.28 -5.22 -5.65
N LYS A 183 -13.21 -5.37 -4.69
CA LYS A 183 -13.32 -4.52 -3.50
C LYS A 183 -12.27 -4.81 -2.43
N GLU A 184 -11.69 -6.01 -2.47
CA GLU A 184 -10.69 -6.49 -1.51
C GLU A 184 -9.45 -5.60 -1.51
N THR A 185 -8.91 -5.36 -0.32
CA THR A 185 -7.71 -4.55 -0.11
C THR A 185 -6.50 -5.41 0.25
N ASN A 186 -6.69 -6.50 1.00
CA ASN A 186 -5.62 -7.41 1.36
C ASN A 186 -4.95 -8.02 0.11
N THR A 187 -3.63 -8.06 0.08
CA THR A 187 -2.84 -8.52 -1.09
C THR A 187 -3.15 -9.98 -1.41
N PHE A 188 -3.16 -10.87 -0.41
CA PHE A 188 -3.55 -12.27 -0.61
C PHE A 188 -5.00 -12.40 -1.09
N GLY A 189 -5.92 -11.67 -0.45
CA GLY A 189 -7.33 -11.65 -0.85
C GLY A 189 -7.53 -11.16 -2.29
N ARG A 190 -6.77 -10.14 -2.73
CA ARG A 190 -6.78 -9.64 -4.11
C ARG A 190 -6.30 -10.70 -5.09
N LEU A 191 -5.15 -11.33 -4.82
CA LEU A 191 -4.62 -12.42 -5.66
C LEU A 191 -5.62 -13.56 -5.78
N HIS A 192 -6.22 -13.99 -4.66
CA HIS A 192 -7.23 -15.05 -4.65
C HIS A 192 -8.46 -14.69 -5.50
N GLN A 193 -8.99 -13.46 -5.36
CA GLN A 193 -10.13 -13.01 -6.17
C GLN A 193 -9.79 -12.84 -7.65
N LEU A 194 -8.55 -12.45 -7.98
CA LEU A 194 -8.06 -12.39 -9.36
C LEU A 194 -7.99 -13.78 -10.00
N LEU A 195 -7.52 -14.79 -9.25
CA LEU A 195 -7.52 -16.18 -9.69
C LEU A 195 -8.95 -16.69 -9.90
N ALA A 196 -9.85 -16.47 -8.93
CA ALA A 196 -11.25 -16.89 -9.03
C ALA A 196 -11.97 -16.28 -10.24
N LYS A 197 -11.63 -15.04 -10.61
CA LYS A 197 -12.12 -14.34 -11.82
C LYS A 197 -11.34 -14.67 -13.10
N ARG A 198 -10.37 -15.60 -13.05
CA ARG A 198 -9.49 -15.99 -14.17
C ARG A 198 -8.75 -14.81 -14.81
N LYS A 199 -8.32 -13.85 -13.98
CA LYS A 199 -7.54 -12.67 -14.41
C LYS A 199 -6.04 -12.86 -14.27
N ILE A 200 -5.65 -13.84 -13.48
CA ILE A 200 -4.31 -14.41 -13.41
C ILE A 200 -4.43 -15.94 -13.49
N THR A 201 -3.36 -16.59 -13.91
CA THR A 201 -3.23 -18.05 -13.93
C THR A 201 -2.96 -18.61 -12.54
N GLY A 202 -3.20 -19.91 -12.34
CA GLY A 202 -2.86 -20.58 -11.08
C GLY A 202 -1.36 -20.55 -10.77
N GLN A 203 -0.51 -20.58 -11.80
CA GLN A 203 0.93 -20.44 -11.63
C GLN A 203 1.30 -19.03 -11.12
N GLU A 204 0.79 -17.98 -11.76
CA GLU A 204 1.05 -16.59 -11.34
C GLU A 204 0.59 -16.35 -9.89
N HIS A 205 -0.60 -16.85 -9.55
CA HIS A 205 -1.12 -16.78 -8.18
C HIS A 205 -0.16 -17.42 -7.17
N ASN A 206 0.21 -18.69 -7.39
CA ASN A 206 1.06 -19.44 -6.47
C ASN A 206 2.43 -18.78 -6.29
N GLU A 207 3.03 -18.28 -7.36
CA GLU A 207 4.33 -17.63 -7.32
C GLU A 207 4.27 -16.26 -6.61
N LEU A 208 3.24 -15.44 -6.87
CA LEU A 208 3.04 -14.16 -6.19
C LEU A 208 2.75 -14.36 -4.69
N GLU A 209 1.87 -15.30 -4.35
CA GLU A 209 1.54 -15.64 -2.98
C GLU A 209 2.75 -16.17 -2.22
N THR A 210 3.52 -17.08 -2.82
CA THR A 210 4.75 -17.63 -2.22
C THR A 210 5.79 -16.53 -2.01
N ALA A 211 6.01 -15.69 -3.02
CA ALA A 211 6.94 -14.57 -2.93
C ALA A 211 6.55 -13.60 -1.81
N TYR A 212 5.29 -13.17 -1.77
CA TYR A 212 4.80 -12.22 -0.78
C TYR A 212 4.84 -12.80 0.64
N SER A 213 4.42 -14.05 0.81
CA SER A 213 4.46 -14.77 2.10
C SER A 213 5.88 -14.86 2.65
N TYR A 214 6.83 -15.24 1.80
CA TYR A 214 8.22 -15.38 2.21
C TYR A 214 8.85 -14.03 2.57
N LEU A 215 8.63 -12.98 1.76
CA LEU A 215 9.10 -11.63 2.10
C LEU A 215 8.47 -11.12 3.40
N MET A 216 7.19 -11.43 3.63
CA MET A 216 6.51 -11.07 4.86
C MET A 216 7.12 -11.78 6.07
N GLN A 217 7.38 -13.08 5.96
CA GLN A 217 8.06 -13.86 7.00
C GLN A 217 9.46 -13.31 7.30
N GLN A 218 10.25 -13.00 6.27
CA GLN A 218 11.58 -12.42 6.44
C GLN A 218 11.51 -11.03 7.10
N ARG A 219 10.50 -10.21 6.75
CA ARG A 219 10.27 -8.91 7.39
C ARG A 219 9.94 -9.06 8.88
N PHE A 220 9.05 -10.00 9.22
CA PHE A 220 8.73 -10.27 10.63
C PHE A 220 9.93 -10.83 11.40
N ALA A 221 10.65 -11.80 10.83
CA ALA A 221 11.84 -12.38 11.46
C ALA A 221 12.91 -11.31 11.73
N ASN A 222 13.16 -10.41 10.75
CA ASN A 222 14.07 -9.28 10.93
C ASN A 222 13.61 -8.38 12.08
N GLN A 223 12.33 -7.97 12.10
CA GLN A 223 11.79 -7.09 13.14
C GLN A 223 11.86 -7.71 14.54
N VAL A 224 11.56 -9.01 14.67
CA VAL A 224 11.67 -9.75 15.93
C VAL A 224 13.11 -9.82 16.39
N LYS A 225 14.05 -10.16 15.50
CA LYS A 225 15.48 -10.19 15.81
C LYS A 225 15.98 -8.82 16.28
N THR A 226 15.66 -7.74 15.57
CA THR A 226 16.06 -6.38 15.94
C THR A 226 15.51 -5.99 17.32
N ALA A 227 14.25 -6.33 17.61
CA ALA A 227 13.61 -6.01 18.87
C ALA A 227 14.14 -6.82 20.05
N ILE A 228 14.28 -8.14 19.88
CA ILE A 228 14.57 -9.07 20.98
C ILE A 228 16.08 -9.26 21.16
N ASP A 229 16.81 -9.50 20.08
CA ASP A 229 18.23 -9.87 20.16
C ASP A 229 19.13 -8.63 20.23
N GLU A 230 18.74 -7.55 19.56
CA GLU A 230 19.54 -6.31 19.50
C GLU A 230 19.02 -5.21 20.43
N ASN A 231 17.84 -5.37 21.04
CA ASN A 231 17.16 -4.38 21.87
C ASN A 231 17.05 -3.00 21.19
N LYS A 232 16.70 -3.00 19.89
CA LYS A 232 16.51 -1.82 19.04
C LYS A 232 15.08 -1.75 18.51
N GLU A 233 14.68 -0.56 18.07
CA GLU A 233 13.40 -0.36 17.39
C GLU A 233 13.31 -1.22 16.11
N PRO A 234 12.21 -1.97 15.89
CA PRO A 234 12.00 -2.76 14.68
C PRO A 234 12.18 -1.93 13.40
N ASP A 235 12.92 -2.44 12.43
CA ASP A 235 13.11 -1.82 11.13
C ASP A 235 12.75 -2.74 9.94
N ASN A 236 12.93 -2.23 8.71
CA ASN A 236 12.69 -3.00 7.49
C ASN A 236 13.98 -3.28 6.70
N TYR A 237 15.15 -3.13 7.33
CA TYR A 237 16.44 -3.20 6.66
C TYR A 237 17.09 -4.56 6.89
N VAL A 238 17.15 -5.37 5.84
CA VAL A 238 17.68 -6.73 5.89
C VAL A 238 19.09 -6.74 5.33
N ASN A 239 20.05 -7.23 6.10
CA ASN A 239 21.41 -7.50 5.61
C ASN A 239 21.48 -8.92 5.00
N PRO A 240 21.66 -9.08 3.68
CA PRO A 240 21.72 -10.39 3.05
C PRO A 240 22.84 -11.30 3.58
N ARG A 241 23.93 -10.72 4.13
CA ARG A 241 25.05 -11.50 4.69
C ARG A 241 24.67 -12.25 5.97
N HIS A 242 23.60 -11.82 6.65
CA HIS A 242 23.09 -12.49 7.84
C HIS A 242 22.11 -13.63 7.52
N LEU A 243 21.75 -13.82 6.26
CA LEU A 243 20.87 -14.89 5.80
C LEU A 243 21.68 -16.12 5.40
N SER A 244 21.12 -17.31 5.62
CA SER A 244 21.70 -18.55 5.12
C SER A 244 21.77 -18.56 3.59
N ARG A 245 22.65 -19.40 3.03
CA ARG A 245 22.78 -19.53 1.57
C ARG A 245 21.47 -19.95 0.89
N ILE A 246 20.65 -20.75 1.57
CA ILE A 246 19.33 -21.18 1.06
C ILE A 246 18.39 -19.99 0.99
N GLU A 247 18.30 -19.20 2.07
CA GLU A 247 17.45 -18.00 2.12
C GLU A 247 17.88 -16.95 1.09
N GLN A 248 19.19 -16.76 0.92
CA GLN A 248 19.73 -15.85 -0.11
C GLN A 248 19.33 -16.31 -1.52
N THR A 249 19.46 -17.60 -1.83
CA THR A 249 19.04 -18.15 -3.13
C THR A 249 17.53 -17.98 -3.33
N MET A 250 16.73 -18.24 -2.31
CA MET A 250 15.28 -18.09 -2.37
C MET A 250 14.87 -16.64 -2.62
N LEU A 251 15.45 -15.67 -1.90
CA LEU A 251 15.20 -14.24 -2.14
C LEU A 251 15.56 -13.82 -3.57
N LYS A 252 16.69 -14.28 -4.09
CA LYS A 252 17.11 -13.94 -5.45
C LYS A 252 16.14 -14.46 -6.51
N GLU A 253 15.65 -15.69 -6.37
CA GLU A 253 14.64 -16.22 -7.29
C GLU A 253 13.28 -15.51 -7.13
N ILE A 254 12.91 -15.12 -5.90
CA ILE A 254 11.72 -14.29 -5.65
C ILE A 254 11.84 -12.93 -6.35
N PHE A 255 12.94 -12.21 -6.19
CA PHE A 255 13.14 -10.90 -6.81
C PHE A 255 13.10 -10.97 -8.33
N LYS A 256 13.75 -11.97 -8.93
CA LYS A 256 13.66 -12.24 -10.37
C LYS A 256 12.23 -12.53 -10.83
N ARG A 257 11.43 -13.21 -10.01
CA ARG A 257 10.02 -13.45 -10.34
C ARG A 257 9.20 -12.16 -10.27
N ILE A 258 9.47 -11.32 -9.27
CA ILE A 258 8.84 -10.00 -9.14
C ILE A 258 9.17 -9.12 -10.36
N GLU A 259 10.41 -9.09 -10.83
CA GLU A 259 10.79 -8.38 -12.06
C GLU A 259 9.95 -8.84 -13.27
N LYS A 260 9.72 -10.14 -13.42
CA LYS A 260 8.85 -10.67 -14.49
C LYS A 260 7.40 -10.21 -14.37
N PHE A 261 6.88 -10.14 -13.14
CA PHE A 261 5.52 -9.64 -12.89
C PHE A 261 5.41 -8.14 -13.16
N GLN A 262 6.44 -7.36 -12.84
CA GLN A 262 6.51 -5.95 -13.22
C GLN A 262 6.58 -5.75 -14.73
N ALA A 263 7.38 -6.55 -15.45
CA ALA A 263 7.41 -6.51 -16.91
C ALA A 263 6.04 -6.85 -17.52
N LYS A 264 5.35 -7.87 -16.99
CA LYS A 264 3.98 -8.19 -17.39
C LYS A 264 3.01 -7.05 -17.11
N LEU A 265 3.08 -6.46 -15.91
CA LEU A 265 2.25 -5.32 -15.51
C LEU A 265 2.46 -4.14 -16.47
N SER A 266 3.72 -3.82 -16.77
CA SER A 266 4.09 -2.79 -17.76
C SER A 266 3.47 -3.11 -19.12
N PHE A 267 3.68 -4.32 -19.64
CA PHE A 267 3.14 -4.71 -20.93
C PHE A 267 1.61 -4.58 -21.00
N ASP A 268 0.89 -5.07 -19.98
CA ASP A 268 -0.57 -5.07 -19.95
C ASP A 268 -1.20 -3.66 -19.85
N PHE A 269 -0.51 -2.67 -19.25
CA PHE A 269 -1.09 -1.35 -18.95
C PHE A 269 -0.40 -0.15 -19.61
N THR A 270 0.86 -0.27 -20.02
CA THR A 270 1.62 0.80 -20.70
C THR A 270 1.95 0.45 -22.15
N GLY A 271 1.89 -0.84 -22.50
CA GLY A 271 2.32 -1.37 -23.81
C GLY A 271 3.83 -1.44 -23.98
N GLN A 272 4.61 -1.22 -22.91
CA GLN A 272 6.07 -1.26 -22.92
C GLN A 272 6.57 -2.56 -22.27
N LEU A 273 7.58 -3.19 -22.87
CA LEU A 273 8.27 -4.38 -22.34
C LEU A 273 9.28 -3.99 -21.26
#